data_AF-A0A8H7RNM5-F1
#
_entry.id   AF-A0A8H7RNM5-F1
#
_cell.length_a   1.000
_cell.length_b   1.000
_cell.length_c   1.000
_cell.angle_alpha   90.00
_cell.angle_beta   90.00
_cell.angle_gamma   90.00
#
_symmetry.space_group_name_H-M   'P 1'
#
loop_
_entity.id
_entity.type
_entity.pdbx_description
1 polymer ?
#
loop_
_entity_poly.entity_id
_entity_poly.type
_entity_poly.pdbx_seq_one_letter_code
_entity_poly.pdbx_strand_id
1 'polypeptide(L)'
;NNSFVPSGLPFLQLVTDAICEKLHLPKFDSVYDFCQEFTTVLKAHSLSHDGHWKRLLPSCSNKDTQSWFEDKLAELSLNWKAGESELLDYYDTPYRKFLNMNRVWSMKQGASEFVRSFGAKFQKLRRQACLEDGLPKETLHATMYIQIMANLFNCLNKLPNFKKTEDISEMELTTNYVDPVLSPVLHSPENNKHLIWLNKKEDNTEHLRPDAMMKHFDRKLYGTTLGYCEVKPPDAQKDIGSLCTDLIRLAILSRKLMLRKANNLVCSLQAVGKKFNKENIVHFYVLSKISPDITIMNEIISFDVPLEIKELVNINNVIDDLKKMSKIYDNYCQMRYVSEVEDQDINLAAIVKPKKERGQQMLHQSHSTNYIHIGETMVQKKNA
;
A
#
# COMPACT_ATOMS: atom_id res chain seq x y z
N ASN A 1 42.88 -2.04 -35.85
CA ASN A 1 42.57 -0.59 -35.75
C ASN A 1 41.97 -0.28 -34.37
N ASN A 2 42.67 -0.56 -33.27
CA ASN A 2 42.08 -0.60 -31.92
C ASN A 2 41.95 0.76 -31.21
N SER A 3 42.43 1.86 -31.81
CA SER A 3 42.42 3.20 -31.21
C SER A 3 41.31 4.13 -31.74
N PHE A 4 40.61 3.74 -32.81
CA PHE A 4 39.60 4.60 -33.43
C PHE A 4 38.38 4.79 -32.51
N VAL A 5 37.96 6.03 -32.30
CA VAL A 5 36.74 6.39 -31.54
C VAL A 5 35.73 6.98 -32.52
N PRO A 6 34.56 6.35 -32.72
CA PRO A 6 33.52 6.86 -33.61
C PRO A 6 33.07 8.28 -33.23
N SER A 7 32.89 9.14 -34.23
CA SER A 7 32.19 10.41 -34.04
C SER A 7 30.69 10.16 -33.86
N GLY A 8 30.05 10.92 -32.97
CA GLY A 8 28.61 10.83 -32.74
C GLY A 8 28.18 9.73 -31.76
N LEU A 9 29.10 9.22 -30.93
CA LEU A 9 28.72 8.33 -29.82
C LEU A 9 27.71 9.04 -28.90
N PRO A 10 26.60 8.36 -28.54
CA PRO A 10 25.61 8.94 -27.65
C PRO A 10 26.17 9.09 -26.23
N PHE A 11 25.62 10.04 -25.47
CA PHE A 11 25.94 10.19 -24.05
C PHE A 11 24.73 9.75 -23.23
N LEU A 12 24.91 8.76 -22.35
CA LEU A 12 23.88 8.19 -21.50
C LEU A 12 23.42 9.25 -20.49
N GLN A 13 22.28 9.85 -20.80
CA GLN A 13 21.63 10.83 -19.94
C GLN A 13 20.13 10.65 -20.05
N LEU A 14 19.48 10.35 -18.94
CA LEU A 14 18.10 9.91 -18.96
C LEU A 14 17.14 11.04 -18.59
N VAL A 15 15.95 11.04 -19.18
CA VAL A 15 14.92 12.09 -18.96
C VAL A 15 14.45 12.19 -17.50
N THR A 16 14.72 11.19 -16.67
CA THR A 16 14.40 11.15 -15.24
C THR A 16 15.46 11.77 -14.34
N ASP A 17 16.67 12.03 -14.84
CA ASP A 17 17.77 12.45 -13.99
C ASP A 17 17.61 13.94 -13.66
N ALA A 18 17.46 14.24 -12.35
CA ALA A 18 17.23 15.59 -11.85
C ALA A 18 18.39 16.55 -12.22
N ILE A 19 19.58 16.00 -12.46
CA ILE A 19 20.78 16.73 -12.84
C ILE A 19 21.22 16.24 -14.21
N CYS A 20 21.19 17.15 -15.17
CA CYS A 20 21.63 16.93 -16.53
C CYS A 20 23.09 17.40 -16.67
N GLU A 21 24.05 16.48 -16.79
CA GLU A 21 25.46 16.85 -16.89
C GLU A 21 25.80 17.59 -18.19
N LYS A 22 25.17 17.21 -19.32
CA LYS A 22 25.42 17.84 -20.63
C LYS A 22 24.11 18.33 -21.23
N LEU A 23 23.76 19.58 -20.92
CA LEU A 23 22.51 20.22 -21.35
C LEU A 23 22.29 20.29 -22.87
N HIS A 24 23.36 20.24 -23.67
CA HIS A 24 23.31 20.34 -25.13
C HIS A 24 23.20 18.98 -25.84
N LEU A 25 23.34 17.87 -25.11
CA LEU A 25 23.27 16.53 -25.69
C LEU A 25 21.85 15.96 -25.61
N PRO A 26 21.47 15.06 -26.54
CA PRO A 26 20.19 14.38 -26.52
C PRO A 26 19.99 13.62 -25.21
N LYS A 27 18.76 13.67 -24.68
CA LYS A 27 18.36 12.84 -23.54
C LYS A 27 17.67 11.59 -24.07
N PHE A 28 17.96 10.46 -23.44
CA PHE A 28 17.33 9.19 -23.76
C PHE A 28 16.15 8.95 -22.83
N ASP A 29 15.04 8.48 -23.40
CA ASP A 29 13.86 8.13 -22.62
C ASP A 29 14.09 6.82 -21.83
N SER A 30 14.90 5.90 -22.38
CA SER A 30 15.28 4.64 -21.75
C SER A 30 16.73 4.27 -22.02
N VAL A 31 17.30 3.37 -21.20
CA VAL A 31 18.64 2.80 -21.46
C VAL A 31 18.63 1.92 -22.70
N TYR A 32 17.50 1.28 -23.00
CA TYR A 32 17.33 0.56 -24.25
C TYR A 32 17.52 1.48 -25.45
N ASP A 33 16.89 2.66 -25.47
CA ASP A 33 17.02 3.63 -26.57
C ASP A 33 18.49 4.07 -26.75
N PHE A 34 19.19 4.31 -25.64
CA PHE A 34 20.63 4.57 -25.65
C PHE A 34 21.42 3.39 -26.24
N CYS A 35 21.15 2.15 -25.81
CA CYS A 35 21.82 0.96 -26.32
C CYS A 35 21.59 0.76 -27.82
N GLN A 36 20.38 1.05 -28.33
CA GLN A 36 20.08 0.98 -29.76
C GLN A 36 20.82 2.06 -30.56
N GLU A 37 20.86 3.30 -30.06
CA GLU A 37 21.61 4.40 -30.68
C GLU A 37 23.12 4.06 -30.72
N PHE A 38 23.67 3.60 -29.60
CA PHE A 38 25.07 3.19 -29.47
C PHE A 38 25.43 2.05 -30.44
N THR A 39 24.56 1.05 -30.52
CA THR A 39 24.68 -0.07 -31.47
C THR A 39 24.63 0.41 -32.92
N THR A 40 23.79 1.40 -33.22
CA THR A 40 23.64 1.98 -34.57
C THR A 40 24.89 2.75 -34.98
N VAL A 41 25.47 3.55 -34.09
CA VAL A 41 26.73 4.29 -34.35
C VAL A 41 27.89 3.32 -34.61
N LEU A 42 28.00 2.25 -33.83
CA LEU A 42 29.00 1.19 -34.04
C LEU A 42 28.86 0.53 -35.42
N LYS A 43 27.63 0.17 -35.81
CA LYS A 43 27.34 -0.41 -37.13
C LYS A 43 27.70 0.53 -38.27
N ALA A 44 27.37 1.82 -38.14
CA ALA A 44 27.67 2.83 -39.15
C ALA A 44 29.18 3.00 -39.38
N HIS A 45 29.99 2.74 -38.36
CA HIS A 45 31.46 2.77 -38.44
C HIS A 45 32.09 1.39 -38.67
N SER A 46 31.30 0.37 -39.01
CA SER A 46 31.76 -1.01 -39.26
C SER A 46 32.55 -1.62 -38.10
N LEU A 47 32.20 -1.26 -36.86
CA LEU A 47 32.82 -1.78 -35.64
C LEU A 47 32.01 -2.96 -35.10
N SER A 48 32.71 -4.02 -34.69
CA SER A 48 32.09 -5.15 -33.97
C SER A 48 31.62 -4.71 -32.59
N HIS A 49 30.37 -5.00 -32.24
CA HIS A 49 29.80 -4.70 -30.92
C HIS A 49 30.63 -5.35 -29.83
N ASP A 50 30.84 -6.67 -29.92
CA ASP A 50 31.55 -7.47 -28.92
C ASP A 50 33.02 -7.07 -28.75
N GLY A 51 33.66 -6.58 -29.82
CA GLY A 51 35.07 -6.20 -29.80
C GLY A 51 35.35 -4.82 -29.22
N HIS A 52 34.35 -3.92 -29.18
CA HIS A 52 34.61 -2.50 -28.92
C HIS A 52 33.73 -1.87 -27.84
N TRP A 53 32.60 -2.48 -27.46
CA TRP A 53 31.66 -1.87 -26.51
C TRP A 53 32.30 -1.54 -25.16
N LYS A 54 33.09 -2.46 -24.57
CA LYS A 54 33.72 -2.29 -23.24
C LYS A 54 34.64 -1.08 -23.15
N ARG A 55 35.32 -0.74 -24.25
CA ARG A 55 36.23 0.41 -24.30
C ARG A 55 35.48 1.72 -24.53
N LEU A 56 34.42 1.70 -25.34
CA LEU A 56 33.73 2.90 -25.79
C LEU A 56 32.59 3.33 -24.85
N LEU A 57 31.90 2.37 -24.22
CA LEU A 57 30.76 2.62 -23.35
C LEU A 57 31.09 3.51 -22.14
N PRO A 58 32.24 3.36 -21.43
CA PRO A 58 32.57 4.24 -20.31
C PRO A 58 32.65 5.73 -20.72
N SER A 59 33.19 6.02 -21.92
CA SER A 59 33.28 7.39 -22.45
C SER A 59 31.92 8.02 -22.79
N CYS A 60 30.88 7.20 -22.86
CA CYS A 60 29.51 7.60 -23.13
C CYS A 60 28.73 7.90 -21.84
N SER A 61 29.34 7.92 -20.66
CA SER A 61 28.64 8.01 -19.37
C SER A 61 29.31 8.99 -18.40
N ASN A 62 28.66 9.24 -17.25
CA ASN A 62 29.22 10.06 -16.19
C ASN A 62 30.24 9.30 -15.31
N LYS A 63 30.91 10.00 -14.40
CA LYS A 63 31.96 9.43 -13.55
C LYS A 63 31.44 8.30 -12.65
N ASP A 64 30.23 8.43 -12.11
CA ASP A 64 29.64 7.42 -11.22
C ASP A 64 29.32 6.12 -11.99
N THR A 65 28.77 6.27 -13.20
CA THR A 65 28.48 5.15 -14.10
C THR A 65 29.76 4.50 -14.61
N GLN A 66 30.78 5.31 -14.89
CA GLN A 66 32.10 4.82 -15.27
C GLN A 66 32.72 3.95 -14.17
N SER A 67 32.67 4.39 -12.92
CA SER A 67 33.12 3.59 -11.77
C SER A 67 32.35 2.28 -11.67
N TRP A 68 31.04 2.31 -11.86
CA TRP A 68 30.21 1.11 -11.87
C TRP A 68 30.61 0.13 -13.00
N PHE A 69 30.90 0.63 -14.20
CA PHE A 69 31.38 -0.20 -15.31
C PHE A 69 32.73 -0.86 -15.01
N GLU A 70 33.66 -0.09 -14.43
CA GLU A 70 34.99 -0.58 -14.05
C GLU A 70 34.89 -1.66 -12.96
N ASP A 71 33.97 -1.53 -12.01
CA ASP A 71 33.79 -2.52 -10.92
C ASP A 71 33.00 -3.76 -11.36
N LYS A 72 31.94 -3.61 -12.16
CA LYS A 72 31.03 -4.72 -12.50
C LYS A 72 31.37 -5.47 -13.77
N LEU A 73 31.96 -4.81 -14.76
CA LEU A 73 32.14 -5.38 -16.10
C LEU A 73 33.60 -5.71 -16.44
N ALA A 74 34.57 -5.28 -15.62
CA ALA A 74 36.00 -5.53 -15.87
C ALA A 74 36.40 -7.00 -15.73
N GLU A 75 35.77 -7.76 -14.82
CA GLU A 75 36.12 -9.16 -14.55
C GLU A 75 35.34 -10.18 -15.40
N LEU A 76 34.27 -9.74 -16.09
CA LEU A 76 33.37 -10.64 -16.80
C LEU A 76 33.68 -10.64 -18.31
N SER A 77 33.86 -11.82 -18.90
CA SER A 77 34.01 -12.02 -20.36
C SER A 77 32.66 -11.96 -21.09
N LEU A 78 31.91 -10.88 -20.88
CA LEU A 78 30.59 -10.68 -21.50
C LEU A 78 30.68 -10.24 -22.97
N ASN A 79 29.78 -10.79 -23.78
CA ASN A 79 29.42 -10.23 -25.08
C ASN A 79 28.48 -9.02 -24.90
N TRP A 80 28.28 -8.24 -25.96
CA TRP A 80 27.46 -7.02 -25.93
C TRP A 80 26.04 -7.30 -25.45
N LYS A 81 25.44 -8.42 -25.86
CA LYS A 81 24.06 -8.77 -25.47
C LYS A 81 23.92 -9.01 -23.96
N ALA A 82 24.90 -9.65 -23.34
CA ALA A 82 24.92 -9.83 -21.89
C ALA A 82 25.22 -8.49 -21.17
N GLY A 83 26.13 -7.67 -21.71
CA GLY A 83 26.40 -6.32 -21.20
C GLY A 83 25.18 -5.39 -21.30
N GLU A 84 24.40 -5.48 -22.38
CA GLU A 84 23.14 -4.77 -22.58
C GLU A 84 22.10 -5.20 -21.54
N SER A 85 22.03 -6.48 -21.20
CA SER A 85 21.14 -6.98 -20.14
C SER A 85 21.51 -6.42 -18.78
N GLU A 86 22.80 -6.42 -18.41
CA GLU A 86 23.27 -5.86 -17.13
C GLU A 86 23.04 -4.35 -17.04
N LEU A 87 23.23 -3.63 -18.15
CA LEU A 87 22.89 -2.21 -18.27
C LEU A 87 21.39 -1.96 -18.03
N LEU A 88 20.54 -2.76 -18.67
CA LEU A 88 19.10 -2.67 -18.51
C LEU A 88 18.70 -2.97 -17.06
N ASP A 89 19.25 -4.01 -16.43
CA ASP A 89 18.92 -4.35 -15.04
C ASP A 89 19.39 -3.28 -14.04
N TYR A 90 20.57 -2.70 -14.26
CA TYR A 90 21.09 -1.63 -13.40
C TYR A 90 20.23 -0.37 -13.47
N TYR A 91 19.74 0.00 -14.65
CA TYR A 91 18.99 1.24 -14.84
C TYR A 91 17.48 1.07 -14.77
N ASP A 92 16.89 0.01 -15.30
CA ASP A 92 15.45 -0.30 -15.28
C ASP A 92 15.02 -0.96 -13.97
N THR A 93 15.44 -0.36 -12.86
CA THR A 93 15.03 -0.74 -11.51
C THR A 93 13.50 -0.69 -11.36
N PRO A 94 12.91 -1.49 -10.44
CA PRO A 94 11.49 -1.41 -10.11
C PRO A 94 11.02 0.02 -9.78
N TYR A 95 11.89 0.82 -9.14
CA TYR A 95 11.62 2.23 -8.83
C TYR A 95 11.49 3.11 -10.08
N ARG A 96 12.36 2.90 -11.08
CA ARG A 96 12.29 3.64 -12.35
C ARG A 96 11.06 3.25 -13.17
N LYS A 97 10.74 1.96 -13.23
CA LYS A 97 9.50 1.46 -13.86
C LYS A 97 8.27 2.12 -13.23
N PHE A 98 8.27 2.28 -11.90
CA PHE A 98 7.23 3.01 -11.16
C PHE A 98 7.13 4.50 -11.53
N LEU A 99 8.25 5.23 -11.63
CA LEU A 99 8.24 6.65 -12.07
C LEU A 99 7.65 6.81 -13.48
N ASN A 100 7.98 5.89 -14.38
CA ASN A 100 7.43 5.87 -15.74
C ASN A 100 5.94 5.50 -15.74
N MET A 101 5.51 4.57 -14.88
CA MET A 101 4.10 4.20 -14.71
C MET A 101 3.24 5.37 -14.22
N ASN A 102 3.71 6.11 -13.22
CA ASN A 102 3.06 7.33 -12.74
C ASN A 102 2.96 8.41 -13.82
N ARG A 103 4.00 8.55 -14.66
CA ARG A 103 3.97 9.48 -15.80
C ARG A 103 2.88 9.09 -16.77
N VAL A 104 2.76 7.82 -17.16
CA VAL A 104 1.69 7.29 -18.04
C VAL A 104 0.31 7.61 -17.48
N TRP A 105 0.09 7.34 -16.18
CA TRP A 105 -1.21 7.58 -15.53
C TRP A 105 -1.56 9.05 -15.35
N SER A 106 -0.55 9.92 -15.28
CA SER A 106 -0.73 11.37 -15.14
C SER A 106 -0.82 12.09 -16.48
N MET A 107 -0.71 11.36 -17.61
CA MET A 107 -0.77 11.96 -18.93
C MET A 107 -2.16 12.53 -19.21
N LYS A 108 -2.20 13.82 -19.51
CA LYS A 108 -3.37 14.49 -20.08
C LYS A 108 -3.00 15.02 -21.45
N GLN A 109 -3.90 14.88 -22.41
CA GLN A 109 -3.74 15.51 -23.70
C GLN A 109 -3.77 17.03 -23.51
N GLY A 110 -2.76 17.73 -24.03
CA GLY A 110 -2.74 19.19 -24.00
C GLY A 110 -3.84 19.80 -24.86
N ALA A 111 -4.30 21.01 -24.52
CA ALA A 111 -5.39 21.69 -25.23
C ALA A 111 -5.12 21.90 -26.75
N SER A 112 -3.85 21.92 -27.15
CA SER A 112 -3.38 22.09 -28.53
C SER A 112 -2.65 20.86 -29.09
N GLU A 113 -2.64 19.73 -28.37
CA GLU A 113 -1.94 18.52 -28.78
C GLU A 113 -2.84 17.65 -29.68
N PHE A 114 -2.34 17.21 -30.84
CA PHE A 114 -3.10 16.28 -31.69
C PHE A 114 -3.23 14.91 -31.04
N VAL A 115 -4.40 14.28 -31.19
CA VAL A 115 -4.72 12.96 -30.63
C VAL A 115 -3.70 11.90 -31.06
N ARG A 116 -3.25 11.93 -32.31
CA ARG A 116 -2.24 10.99 -32.83
C ARG A 116 -0.88 11.17 -32.15
N SER A 117 -0.46 12.41 -31.92
CA SER A 117 0.79 12.74 -31.23
C SER A 117 0.73 12.34 -29.76
N PHE A 118 -0.39 12.63 -29.10
CA PHE A 118 -0.65 12.18 -27.73
C PHE A 118 -0.65 10.64 -27.63
N GLY A 119 -1.34 9.97 -28.54
CA GLY A 119 -1.40 8.51 -28.60
C GLY A 119 -0.02 7.87 -28.78
N ALA A 120 0.82 8.42 -29.66
CA ALA A 120 2.20 7.96 -29.83
C ALA A 120 3.04 8.15 -28.56
N LYS A 121 2.92 9.31 -27.91
CA LYS A 121 3.59 9.61 -26.62
C LYS A 121 3.13 8.66 -25.51
N PHE A 122 1.83 8.42 -25.42
CA PHE A 122 1.22 7.52 -24.43
C PHE A 122 1.69 6.08 -24.64
N GLN A 123 1.63 5.59 -25.88
CA GLN A 123 2.05 4.23 -26.21
C GLN A 123 3.54 3.99 -25.97
N LYS A 124 4.36 5.00 -26.27
CA LYS A 124 5.80 4.97 -25.99
C LYS A 124 6.09 4.86 -24.50
N LEU A 125 5.52 5.76 -23.68
CA LEU A 125 5.69 5.73 -22.22
C LEU A 125 5.09 4.46 -21.58
N ARG A 126 3.99 3.95 -22.12
CA ARG A 126 3.35 2.70 -21.69
C ARG A 126 4.29 1.49 -21.83
N ARG A 127 4.91 1.34 -23.00
CA ARG A 127 5.89 0.25 -23.24
C ARG A 127 7.09 0.36 -22.32
N GLN A 128 7.56 1.59 -22.07
CA GLN A 128 8.68 1.86 -21.15
C GLN A 128 8.33 1.58 -19.68
N ALA A 129 7.04 1.58 -19.33
CA ALA A 129 6.54 1.13 -18.04
C ALA A 129 6.25 -0.39 -17.99
N CYS A 130 6.58 -1.14 -19.06
CA CYS A 130 6.28 -2.56 -19.22
C CYS A 130 4.77 -2.90 -19.08
N LEU A 131 3.89 -1.99 -19.49
CA LEU A 131 2.44 -2.20 -19.48
C LEU A 131 1.98 -2.90 -20.77
N GLU A 132 1.26 -4.01 -20.67
CA GLU A 132 0.84 -4.83 -21.82
C GLU A 132 -0.19 -4.13 -22.76
N ASP A 133 -0.24 -4.61 -24.02
CA ASP A 133 -1.11 -4.09 -25.08
C ASP A 133 -2.58 -4.54 -24.87
N GLY A 134 -3.31 -3.76 -24.09
CA GLY A 134 -4.77 -3.82 -23.96
C GLY A 134 -5.24 -2.75 -22.98
N LEU A 135 -6.50 -2.31 -23.02
CA LEU A 135 -7.11 -1.77 -21.79
C LEU A 135 -7.27 -2.98 -20.91
N PRO A 136 -6.41 -3.18 -19.90
CA PRO A 136 -6.51 -4.43 -19.21
C PRO A 136 -7.69 -4.32 -18.24
N LYS A 137 -8.20 -5.47 -17.80
CA LYS A 137 -9.04 -5.57 -16.59
C LYS A 137 -8.28 -5.11 -15.31
N GLU A 138 -7.13 -4.44 -15.45
CA GLU A 138 -6.08 -4.12 -14.46
C GLU A 138 -6.08 -2.66 -14.01
N THR A 139 -7.19 -1.92 -14.14
CA THR A 139 -7.39 -0.74 -13.28
C THR A 139 -7.31 -1.15 -11.79
N LEU A 140 -7.61 -2.43 -11.47
CA LEU A 140 -7.39 -3.05 -10.16
C LEU A 140 -5.91 -3.34 -9.82
N HIS A 141 -5.04 -3.56 -10.81
CA HIS A 141 -3.64 -3.93 -10.58
C HIS A 141 -2.79 -2.67 -10.33
N ALA A 142 -3.09 -1.57 -11.03
CA ALA A 142 -2.49 -0.26 -10.80
C ALA A 142 -2.73 0.28 -9.37
N THR A 143 -3.99 0.28 -8.92
CA THR A 143 -4.35 0.71 -7.55
C THR A 143 -3.72 -0.20 -6.50
N MET A 144 -3.68 -1.51 -6.77
CA MET A 144 -2.96 -2.47 -5.95
C MET A 144 -1.47 -2.15 -5.83
N TYR A 145 -0.76 -1.86 -6.93
CA TYR A 145 0.66 -1.51 -6.86
C TYR A 145 0.89 -0.18 -6.14
N ILE A 146 0.05 0.84 -6.37
CA ILE A 146 0.13 2.11 -5.64
C ILE A 146 -0.03 1.88 -4.13
N GLN A 147 -1.02 1.07 -3.74
CA GLN A 147 -1.29 0.74 -2.34
C GLN A 147 -0.13 -0.01 -1.68
N ILE A 148 0.43 -1.01 -2.38
CA ILE A 148 1.59 -1.79 -1.94
C ILE A 148 2.81 -0.87 -1.75
N MET A 149 3.06 0.00 -2.71
CA MET A 149 4.21 0.91 -2.68
C MET A 149 4.05 1.98 -1.60
N ALA A 150 2.84 2.50 -1.38
CA ALA A 150 2.57 3.42 -0.27
C ALA A 150 2.78 2.75 1.10
N ASN A 151 2.33 1.50 1.26
CA ASN A 151 2.60 0.69 2.45
C ASN A 151 4.10 0.46 2.66
N LEU A 152 4.82 0.00 1.63
CA LEU A 152 6.26 -0.21 1.69
C LEU A 152 7.00 1.08 2.04
N PHE A 153 6.68 2.19 1.37
CA PHE A 153 7.34 3.47 1.58
C PHE A 153 7.12 3.99 3.01
N ASN A 154 5.88 3.94 3.51
CA ASN A 154 5.58 4.36 4.88
C ASN A 154 6.31 3.48 5.90
N CYS A 155 6.28 2.16 5.72
CA CYS A 155 7.00 1.22 6.58
C CYS A 155 8.53 1.45 6.55
N LEU A 156 9.13 1.63 5.37
CA LEU A 156 10.56 1.90 5.24
C LEU A 156 11.01 3.18 5.95
N ASN A 157 10.15 4.20 5.98
CA ASN A 157 10.45 5.47 6.65
C ASN A 157 10.26 5.44 8.17
N LYS A 158 9.55 4.44 8.72
CA LYS A 158 9.09 4.43 10.11
C LYS A 158 9.58 3.25 10.92
N LEU A 159 9.74 2.08 10.30
CA LEU A 159 10.20 0.88 10.97
C LEU A 159 11.69 0.98 11.29
N PRO A 160 12.12 0.46 12.45
CA PRO A 160 13.53 0.37 12.76
C PRO A 160 14.24 -0.62 11.82
N ASN A 161 15.52 -0.37 11.57
CA ASN A 161 16.40 -1.31 10.86
C ASN A 161 17.02 -2.37 11.79
N PHE A 162 16.61 -2.40 13.07
CA PHE A 162 17.03 -3.34 14.09
C PHE A 162 15.84 -3.84 14.90
N LYS A 163 15.95 -5.05 15.44
CA LYS A 163 14.97 -5.60 16.35
C LYS A 163 15.11 -5.01 17.74
N LYS A 164 14.06 -4.37 18.23
CA LYS A 164 14.03 -3.79 19.57
C LYS A 164 13.89 -4.88 20.64
N THR A 165 14.63 -4.75 21.74
CA THR A 165 14.61 -5.66 22.89
C THR A 165 13.76 -5.14 24.05
N GLU A 166 13.50 -3.83 24.07
CA GLU A 166 12.68 -3.14 25.05
C GLU A 166 11.18 -3.29 24.75
N ASP A 167 10.35 -3.09 25.78
CA ASP A 167 8.90 -3.09 25.64
C ASP A 167 8.45 -1.87 24.82
N ILE A 168 7.57 -2.10 23.84
CA ILE A 168 7.04 -1.08 22.93
C ILE A 168 5.86 -0.37 23.62
N SER A 169 5.94 0.95 23.77
CA SER A 169 4.83 1.76 24.33
C SER A 169 3.64 1.85 23.36
N GLU A 170 2.44 2.17 23.86
CA GLU A 170 1.24 2.32 23.01
C GLU A 170 1.40 3.40 21.92
N MET A 171 2.00 4.54 22.29
CA MET A 171 2.29 5.62 21.35
C MET A 171 3.28 5.16 20.27
N GLU A 172 4.35 4.48 20.68
CA GLU A 172 5.33 3.94 19.74
C GLU A 172 4.71 2.87 18.82
N LEU A 173 3.90 1.97 19.38
CA LEU A 173 3.14 0.96 18.64
C LEU A 173 2.28 1.63 17.55
N THR A 174 1.58 2.69 17.95
CA THR A 174 0.71 3.47 17.07
C THR A 174 1.50 4.15 15.95
N THR A 175 2.50 4.97 16.27
CA THR A 175 3.13 5.87 15.29
C THR A 175 4.17 5.19 14.40
N ASN A 176 4.83 4.14 14.89
CA ASN A 176 5.97 3.54 14.20
C ASN A 176 5.64 2.22 13.52
N TYR A 177 4.56 1.54 13.91
CA TYR A 177 4.24 0.20 13.40
C TYR A 177 2.82 0.13 12.83
N VAL A 178 1.80 0.55 13.57
CA VAL A 178 0.38 0.44 13.15
C VAL A 178 0.02 1.49 12.09
N ASP A 179 0.28 2.77 12.35
CA ASP A 179 -0.02 3.86 11.41
C ASP A 179 0.63 3.68 10.03
N PRO A 180 1.92 3.30 9.92
CA PRO A 180 2.55 3.06 8.61
C PRO A 180 1.84 2.02 7.74
N VAL A 181 1.21 1.02 8.35
CA VAL A 181 0.47 -0.05 7.65
C VAL A 181 -0.98 0.34 7.37
N LEU A 182 -1.64 1.05 8.30
CA LEU A 182 -3.06 1.41 8.16
C LEU A 182 -3.28 2.68 7.34
N SER A 183 -2.43 3.68 7.50
CA SER A 183 -2.58 5.01 6.89
C SER A 183 -2.71 4.94 5.37
N PRO A 184 -1.90 4.16 4.63
CA PRO A 184 -2.07 4.04 3.18
C PRO A 184 -3.45 3.53 2.76
N VAL A 185 -4.12 2.74 3.60
CA VAL A 185 -5.43 2.15 3.29
C VAL A 185 -6.58 3.04 3.77
N LEU A 186 -6.41 3.71 4.91
CA LEU A 186 -7.50 4.38 5.65
C LEU A 186 -7.34 5.90 5.74
N HIS A 187 -6.26 6.46 5.19
CA HIS A 187 -5.97 7.89 5.17
C HIS A 187 -5.59 8.33 3.75
N SER A 188 -6.52 9.01 3.10
CA SER A 188 -6.42 9.48 1.72
C SER A 188 -7.20 10.81 1.63
N PRO A 189 -6.58 11.93 2.04
CA PRO A 189 -7.22 13.24 2.04
C PRO A 189 -7.75 13.66 0.67
N GLU A 190 -7.08 13.23 -0.40
CA GLU A 190 -7.51 13.45 -1.79
C GLU A 190 -8.84 12.76 -2.13
N ASN A 191 -9.17 11.66 -1.45
CA ASN A 191 -10.45 10.97 -1.54
C ASN A 191 -11.36 11.29 -0.34
N ASN A 192 -11.04 12.35 0.40
CA ASN A 192 -11.70 12.78 1.64
C ASN A 192 -11.81 11.68 2.71
N LYS A 193 -10.86 10.75 2.76
CA LYS A 193 -10.80 9.66 3.73
C LYS A 193 -9.73 9.98 4.77
N HIS A 194 -10.08 9.93 6.05
CA HIS A 194 -9.19 10.35 7.13
C HIS A 194 -9.19 9.34 8.27
N LEU A 195 -8.05 8.67 8.48
CA LEU A 195 -7.71 8.08 9.78
C LEU A 195 -7.17 9.19 10.68
N ILE A 196 -7.75 9.34 11.88
CA ILE A 196 -7.41 10.39 12.84
C ILE A 196 -7.15 9.73 14.20
N TRP A 197 -5.89 9.77 14.65
CA TRP A 197 -5.48 9.40 16.00
C TRP A 197 -5.93 10.45 17.02
N LEU A 198 -6.56 10.00 18.10
CA LEU A 198 -7.26 10.85 19.05
C LEU A 198 -6.48 11.00 20.35
N ASN A 199 -6.13 12.24 20.66
CA ASN A 199 -5.64 12.62 21.99
C ASN A 199 -6.74 13.27 22.85
N LYS A 200 -7.85 13.69 22.23
CA LYS A 200 -8.98 14.35 22.89
C LYS A 200 -10.28 13.56 22.66
N LYS A 201 -11.25 13.74 23.56
CA LYS A 201 -12.60 13.19 23.40
C LYS A 201 -13.32 13.91 22.25
N GLU A 202 -14.21 13.19 21.57
CA GLU A 202 -15.14 13.77 20.60
C GLU A 202 -16.50 13.95 21.26
N ASP A 203 -17.24 15.00 20.90
CA ASP A 203 -18.59 15.28 21.41
C ASP A 203 -19.55 14.09 21.23
N ASN A 204 -19.31 13.28 20.20
CA ASN A 204 -20.13 12.15 19.81
C ASN A 204 -19.81 10.83 20.52
N THR A 205 -18.84 10.76 21.43
CA THR A 205 -18.45 9.50 22.08
C THR A 205 -18.82 9.43 23.57
N GLU A 206 -19.60 10.39 24.08
CA GLU A 206 -19.94 10.51 25.52
C GLU A 206 -18.67 10.45 26.39
N HIS A 207 -18.58 9.48 27.32
CA HIS A 207 -17.42 9.28 28.20
C HIS A 207 -16.37 8.32 27.61
N LEU A 208 -16.70 7.60 26.53
CA LEU A 208 -15.81 6.63 25.88
C LEU A 208 -14.91 7.37 24.88
N ARG A 209 -13.62 6.99 24.79
CA ARG A 209 -12.68 7.60 23.85
C ARG A 209 -11.91 6.52 23.10
N PRO A 210 -12.22 6.26 21.82
CA PRO A 210 -11.38 5.39 21.01
C PRO A 210 -10.02 6.03 20.75
N ASP A 211 -9.00 5.23 20.47
CA ASP A 211 -7.65 5.73 20.14
C ASP A 211 -7.58 6.36 18.75
N ALA A 212 -8.43 5.91 17.82
CA ALA A 212 -8.59 6.55 16.52
C ALA A 212 -10.02 6.49 16.01
N MET A 213 -10.30 7.37 15.04
CA MET A 213 -11.52 7.32 14.25
C MET A 213 -11.22 7.39 12.75
N MET A 214 -12.10 6.79 11.97
CA MET A 214 -12.12 6.87 10.52
C MET A 214 -13.24 7.83 10.11
N LYS A 215 -12.92 8.86 9.32
CA LYS A 215 -13.87 9.90 8.88
C LYS A 215 -13.86 10.08 7.37
N HIS A 216 -15.03 10.44 6.85
CA HIS A 216 -15.18 10.99 5.51
C HIS A 216 -15.66 12.44 5.59
N PHE A 217 -15.00 13.36 4.89
CA PHE A 217 -15.44 14.74 4.78
C PHE A 217 -16.15 14.97 3.45
N ASP A 218 -17.36 15.53 3.50
CA ASP A 218 -18.04 15.95 2.29
C ASP A 218 -17.49 17.28 1.75
N ARG A 219 -18.00 17.74 0.60
CA ARG A 219 -17.61 19.03 -0.01
C ARG A 219 -17.90 20.25 0.87
N LYS A 220 -18.76 20.11 1.89
CA LYS A 220 -19.12 21.17 2.84
C LYS A 220 -18.31 21.06 4.15
N LEU A 221 -17.31 20.18 4.19
CA LEU A 221 -16.46 19.90 5.35
C LEU A 221 -17.22 19.30 6.55
N TYR A 222 -18.40 18.71 6.32
CA TYR A 222 -19.07 17.92 7.35
C TYR A 222 -18.43 16.53 7.41
N GLY A 223 -17.83 16.23 8.56
CA GLY A 223 -17.19 14.94 8.82
C GLY A 223 -18.21 13.88 9.24
N THR A 224 -18.33 12.82 8.46
CA THR A 224 -19.09 11.62 8.82
C THR A 224 -18.14 10.56 9.37
N THR A 225 -18.35 10.13 10.61
CA THR A 225 -17.58 9.03 11.21
C THR A 225 -18.01 7.70 10.60
N LEU A 226 -17.05 6.88 10.20
CA LEU A 226 -17.24 5.60 9.52
C LEU A 226 -16.83 4.39 10.38
N GLY A 227 -16.04 4.64 11.42
CA GLY A 227 -15.65 3.61 12.38
C GLY A 227 -14.55 4.06 13.33
N TYR A 228 -14.09 3.13 14.15
CA TYR A 228 -13.19 3.39 15.27
C TYR A 228 -12.04 2.38 15.34
N CYS A 229 -10.95 2.79 15.97
CA CYS A 229 -9.77 1.96 16.19
C CYS A 229 -9.31 2.03 17.65
N GLU A 230 -8.87 0.90 18.19
CA GLU A 230 -8.21 0.74 19.48
C GLU A 230 -6.81 0.14 19.30
N VAL A 231 -5.83 0.61 20.07
CA VAL A 231 -4.46 0.14 20.06
C VAL A 231 -4.04 -0.20 21.49
N LYS A 232 -3.54 -1.41 21.71
CA LYS A 232 -3.06 -1.85 23.01
C LYS A 232 -1.60 -2.30 22.95
N PRO A 233 -0.75 -1.84 23.88
CA PRO A 233 0.65 -2.25 23.93
C PRO A 233 0.81 -3.73 24.35
N PRO A 234 1.99 -4.32 24.15
CA PRO A 234 2.28 -5.73 24.45
C PRO A 234 1.99 -6.19 25.89
N ASP A 235 2.11 -5.29 26.86
CA ASP A 235 1.87 -5.56 28.27
C ASP A 235 0.39 -5.67 28.63
N ALA A 236 -0.51 -5.15 27.79
CA ALA A 236 -1.96 -5.31 27.96
C ALA A 236 -2.40 -6.79 27.95
N GLN A 237 -1.61 -7.71 27.37
CA GLN A 237 -1.92 -9.14 27.42
C GLN A 237 -1.84 -9.75 28.82
N LYS A 238 -1.16 -9.09 29.76
CA LYS A 238 -1.14 -9.51 31.16
C LYS A 238 -2.48 -9.24 31.85
N ASP A 239 -3.29 -8.35 31.28
CA ASP A 239 -4.63 -7.99 31.74
C ASP A 239 -5.65 -8.21 30.62
N ILE A 240 -6.03 -9.49 30.45
CA ILE A 240 -7.07 -9.89 29.49
C ILE A 240 -8.39 -9.15 29.76
N GLY A 241 -8.67 -8.79 31.02
CA GLY A 241 -9.87 -8.03 31.39
C GLY A 241 -9.90 -6.65 30.74
N SER A 242 -8.76 -5.96 30.74
CA SER A 242 -8.59 -4.67 30.05
C SER A 242 -8.78 -4.80 28.53
N LEU A 243 -8.14 -5.81 27.91
CA LEU A 243 -8.28 -6.07 26.47
C LEU A 243 -9.74 -6.33 26.05
N CYS A 244 -10.46 -7.16 26.83
CA CYS A 244 -11.86 -7.44 26.62
C CYS A 244 -12.74 -6.20 26.82
N THR A 245 -12.43 -5.38 27.83
CA THR A 245 -13.14 -4.12 28.10
C THR A 245 -13.01 -3.16 26.91
N ASP A 246 -11.83 -3.07 26.31
CA ASP A 246 -11.60 -2.23 25.14
C ASP A 246 -12.29 -2.76 23.89
N LEU A 247 -12.34 -4.08 23.69
CA LEU A 247 -13.12 -4.69 22.61
C LEU A 247 -14.63 -4.45 22.78
N ILE A 248 -15.16 -4.59 24.00
CA ILE A 248 -16.58 -4.30 24.30
C ILE A 248 -16.88 -2.82 24.07
N ARG A 249 -15.98 -1.93 24.50
CA ARG A 249 -16.09 -0.48 24.26
C ARG A 249 -16.09 -0.16 22.77
N LEU A 250 -15.22 -0.78 21.99
CA LEU A 250 -15.17 -0.66 20.54
C LEU A 250 -16.49 -1.14 19.90
N ALA A 251 -17.03 -2.26 20.36
CA ALA A 251 -18.32 -2.79 19.90
C ALA A 251 -19.49 -1.85 20.21
N ILE A 252 -19.55 -1.28 21.42
CA ILE A 252 -20.59 -0.31 21.83
C ILE A 252 -20.52 0.95 20.98
N LEU A 253 -19.33 1.54 20.81
CA LEU A 253 -19.13 2.73 19.97
C LEU A 253 -19.56 2.48 18.53
N SER A 254 -19.19 1.32 17.99
CA SER A 254 -19.49 0.94 16.61
C SER A 254 -20.98 0.64 16.41
N ARG A 255 -21.67 0.02 17.39
CA ARG A 255 -23.13 -0.15 17.37
C ARG A 255 -23.85 1.19 17.44
N LYS A 256 -23.41 2.11 18.33
CA LYS A 256 -23.97 3.47 18.40
C LYS A 256 -23.84 4.18 17.07
N LEU A 257 -22.69 4.05 16.40
CA LEU A 257 -22.47 4.62 15.07
C LEU A 257 -23.42 4.01 14.03
N MET A 258 -23.57 2.68 14.03
CA MET A 258 -24.49 1.94 13.14
C MET A 258 -25.95 2.40 13.30
N LEU A 259 -26.37 2.80 14.50
CA LEU A 259 -27.73 3.27 14.78
C LEU A 259 -28.02 4.73 14.35
N ARG A 260 -26.99 5.54 14.05
CA ARG A 260 -27.17 6.96 13.68
C ARG A 260 -27.75 7.19 12.29
N LYS A 261 -27.55 6.23 11.39
CA LYS A 261 -28.14 6.17 10.04
C LYS A 261 -28.74 4.77 9.89
N ALA A 262 -29.61 4.53 8.91
CA ALA A 262 -30.09 3.17 8.59
C ALA A 262 -28.97 2.31 7.94
N ASN A 263 -27.76 2.34 8.52
CA ASN A 263 -26.58 1.69 8.00
C ASN A 263 -26.46 0.30 8.60
N ASN A 264 -26.43 -0.71 7.72
CA ASN A 264 -26.35 -2.10 8.15
C ASN A 264 -24.90 -2.59 8.37
N LEU A 265 -23.89 -1.72 8.17
CA LEU A 265 -22.47 -2.07 8.28
C LEU A 265 -21.63 -0.95 8.91
N VAL A 266 -20.75 -1.32 9.86
CA VAL A 266 -19.70 -0.47 10.43
C VAL A 266 -18.40 -1.26 10.53
N CYS A 267 -17.29 -0.60 10.28
CA CYS A 267 -15.95 -1.17 10.29
C CYS A 267 -15.21 -0.77 11.59
N SER A 268 -14.50 -1.69 12.24
CA SER A 268 -13.75 -1.41 13.48
C SER A 268 -12.41 -2.13 13.51
N LEU A 269 -11.41 -1.54 14.15
CA LEU A 269 -10.04 -2.07 14.21
C LEU A 269 -9.56 -2.21 15.65
N GLN A 270 -8.89 -3.32 15.96
CA GLN A 270 -8.15 -3.48 17.20
C GLN A 270 -6.72 -3.92 16.89
N ALA A 271 -5.73 -3.11 17.23
CA ALA A 271 -4.33 -3.48 17.16
C ALA A 271 -3.85 -3.92 18.55
N VAL A 272 -3.29 -5.12 18.65
CA VAL A 272 -2.79 -5.67 19.91
C VAL A 272 -1.32 -6.00 19.76
N GLY A 273 -0.49 -5.28 20.50
CA GLY A 273 0.93 -5.58 20.61
C GLY A 273 1.15 -6.94 21.24
N LYS A 274 2.22 -7.65 20.84
CA LYS A 274 2.62 -8.91 21.47
C LYS A 274 4.04 -8.84 22.01
N LYS A 275 4.25 -9.49 23.16
CA LYS A 275 5.56 -9.54 23.82
C LYS A 275 6.44 -10.64 23.23
N PHE A 276 7.75 -10.37 23.10
CA PHE A 276 8.83 -11.31 22.80
C PHE A 276 8.58 -12.28 21.63
N ASN A 277 9.19 -12.03 20.46
CA ASN A 277 9.16 -12.94 19.30
C ASN A 277 7.75 -13.37 18.85
N LYS A 278 6.73 -12.58 19.17
CA LYS A 278 5.35 -12.77 18.74
C LYS A 278 4.90 -11.54 17.99
N GLU A 279 4.17 -11.76 16.91
CA GLU A 279 3.75 -10.74 15.96
C GLU A 279 2.70 -9.79 16.56
N ASN A 280 2.79 -8.49 16.27
CA ASN A 280 1.73 -7.53 16.59
C ASN A 280 0.56 -7.77 15.64
N ILE A 281 -0.64 -7.99 16.15
CA ILE A 281 -1.79 -8.33 15.30
C ILE A 281 -2.75 -7.16 15.22
N VAL A 282 -3.15 -6.84 14.00
CA VAL A 282 -4.33 -6.01 13.75
C VAL A 282 -5.50 -6.93 13.42
N HIS A 283 -6.59 -6.78 14.17
CA HIS A 283 -7.87 -7.41 13.94
C HIS A 283 -8.82 -6.39 13.31
N PHE A 284 -9.42 -6.76 12.18
CA PHE A 284 -10.44 -5.97 11.51
C PHE A 284 -11.79 -6.66 11.64
N TYR A 285 -12.72 -5.90 12.24
CA TYR A 285 -14.07 -6.34 12.53
C TYR A 285 -15.07 -5.61 11.67
N VAL A 286 -16.12 -6.33 11.30
CA VAL A 286 -17.30 -5.76 10.65
C VAL A 286 -18.50 -6.00 11.54
N LEU A 287 -19.17 -4.92 11.93
CA LEU A 287 -20.45 -4.96 12.58
C LEU A 287 -21.55 -5.02 11.53
N SER A 288 -22.50 -5.91 11.73
CA SER A 288 -23.68 -6.04 10.86
C SER A 288 -24.94 -6.33 11.66
N LYS A 289 -26.07 -5.83 11.17
CA LYS A 289 -27.38 -6.13 11.73
C LYS A 289 -27.83 -7.56 11.38
N ILE A 290 -28.25 -8.34 12.36
CA ILE A 290 -28.88 -9.67 12.16
C ILE A 290 -30.40 -9.53 12.21
N SER A 291 -30.90 -8.76 13.18
CA SER A 291 -32.33 -8.46 13.39
C SER A 291 -32.48 -7.02 13.90
N PRO A 292 -33.71 -6.47 14.05
CA PRO A 292 -33.93 -5.11 14.57
C PRO A 292 -33.08 -4.73 15.79
N ASP A 293 -32.93 -5.66 16.73
CA ASP A 293 -32.29 -5.41 18.02
C ASP A 293 -30.94 -6.12 18.19
N ILE A 294 -30.58 -7.00 17.26
CA ILE A 294 -29.37 -7.83 17.36
C ILE A 294 -28.36 -7.40 16.31
N THR A 295 -27.19 -6.97 16.79
CA THR A 295 -26.00 -6.68 16.00
C THR A 295 -24.93 -7.72 16.30
N ILE A 296 -24.20 -8.15 15.29
CA ILE A 296 -23.02 -9.01 15.43
C ILE A 296 -21.77 -8.25 15.01
N MET A 297 -20.66 -8.49 15.70
CA MET A 297 -19.33 -7.99 15.35
C MET A 297 -18.46 -9.20 14.98
N ASN A 298 -18.13 -9.35 13.70
CA ASN A 298 -17.35 -10.49 13.20
C ASN A 298 -15.92 -10.07 12.87
N GLU A 299 -14.95 -10.87 13.29
CA GLU A 299 -13.58 -10.75 12.81
C GLU A 299 -13.49 -11.26 11.36
N ILE A 300 -13.14 -10.38 10.44
CA ILE A 300 -13.08 -10.69 9.01
C ILE A 300 -11.65 -10.93 8.54
N ILE A 301 -10.70 -10.24 9.16
CA ILE A 301 -9.28 -10.22 8.82
C ILE A 301 -8.47 -10.08 10.10
N SER A 302 -7.37 -10.80 10.18
CA SER A 302 -6.29 -10.49 11.13
C SER A 302 -4.94 -10.78 10.51
N PHE A 303 -4.02 -9.82 10.63
CA PHE A 303 -2.70 -9.83 10.03
C PHE A 303 -1.64 -9.26 10.96
N ASP A 304 -0.40 -9.62 10.69
CA ASP A 304 0.76 -9.22 11.46
C ASP A 304 1.35 -7.90 10.96
N VAL A 305 1.68 -7.02 11.90
CA VAL A 305 2.34 -5.74 11.64
C VAL A 305 3.84 -5.94 11.78
N PRO A 306 4.65 -5.60 10.75
CA PRO A 306 6.10 -5.74 10.79
C PRO A 306 6.71 -4.85 11.89
N LEU A 307 7.71 -5.38 12.60
CA LEU A 307 8.45 -4.71 13.65
C LEU A 307 9.82 -4.19 13.22
N GLU A 308 10.33 -4.67 12.10
CA GLU A 308 11.59 -4.19 11.53
C GLU A 308 11.55 -4.26 9.99
N ILE A 309 12.45 -3.51 9.35
CA ILE A 309 12.55 -3.48 7.87
C ILE A 309 12.75 -4.89 7.28
N LYS A 310 13.46 -5.79 7.97
CA LYS A 310 13.72 -7.16 7.49
C LYS A 310 12.44 -7.99 7.38
N GLU A 311 11.43 -7.69 8.18
CA GLU A 311 10.14 -8.39 8.15
C GLU A 311 9.26 -7.96 6.96
N LEU A 312 9.63 -6.87 6.27
CA LEU A 312 8.91 -6.40 5.07
C LEU A 312 8.97 -7.38 3.90
N VAL A 313 9.88 -8.35 3.90
CA VAL A 313 9.90 -9.45 2.92
C VAL A 313 8.55 -10.21 2.92
N ASN A 314 7.86 -10.24 4.06
CA ASN A 314 6.57 -10.92 4.23
C ASN A 314 5.35 -10.02 4.01
N ILE A 315 5.53 -8.74 3.65
CA ILE A 315 4.41 -7.80 3.53
C ILE A 315 3.39 -8.21 2.45
N ASN A 316 3.83 -8.98 1.44
CA ASN A 316 2.94 -9.55 0.42
C ASN A 316 1.82 -10.39 1.02
N ASN A 317 2.06 -11.08 2.15
CA ASN A 317 1.04 -11.85 2.84
C ASN A 317 -0.03 -10.94 3.48
N VAL A 318 0.39 -9.77 3.96
CA VAL A 318 -0.48 -8.77 4.60
C VAL A 318 -1.25 -7.96 3.56
N ILE A 319 -0.68 -7.79 2.37
CA ILE A 319 -1.26 -6.96 1.30
C ILE A 319 -2.64 -7.43 0.85
N ASP A 320 -2.87 -8.75 0.73
CA ASP A 320 -4.18 -9.26 0.31
C ASP A 320 -5.26 -9.01 1.36
N ASP A 321 -4.88 -9.09 2.63
CA ASP A 321 -5.72 -8.71 3.76
C ASP A 321 -6.00 -7.20 3.76
N LEU A 322 -4.99 -6.36 3.54
CA LEU A 322 -5.18 -4.90 3.42
C LEU A 322 -6.08 -4.52 2.23
N LYS A 323 -5.96 -5.22 1.08
CA LYS A 323 -6.88 -5.02 -0.06
C LYS A 323 -8.31 -5.40 0.28
N LYS A 324 -8.50 -6.54 0.94
CA LYS A 324 -9.83 -7.00 1.37
C LYS A 324 -10.44 -5.99 2.34
N MET A 325 -9.65 -5.50 3.30
CA MET A 325 -10.04 -4.43 4.23
C MET A 325 -10.44 -3.15 3.48
N SER A 326 -9.58 -2.68 2.57
CA SER A 326 -9.83 -1.48 1.74
C SER A 326 -11.12 -1.60 0.95
N LYS A 327 -11.33 -2.73 0.26
CA LYS A 327 -12.54 -3.01 -0.50
C LYS A 327 -13.79 -3.01 0.37
N ILE A 328 -13.70 -3.56 1.59
CA ILE A 328 -14.84 -3.58 2.50
C ILE A 328 -15.17 -2.15 2.97
N TYR A 329 -14.13 -1.41 3.34
CA TYR A 329 -14.23 -0.05 3.82
C TYR A 329 -14.81 0.89 2.75
N ASP A 330 -14.20 0.94 1.56
CA ASP A 330 -14.57 1.88 0.51
C ASP A 330 -15.94 1.53 -0.10
N ASN A 331 -16.18 0.24 -0.43
CA ASN A 331 -17.38 -0.13 -1.21
C ASN A 331 -18.63 -0.31 -0.35
N TYR A 332 -18.51 -0.58 0.94
CA TYR A 332 -19.67 -0.86 1.79
C TYR A 332 -19.81 0.11 2.95
N CYS A 333 -18.74 0.33 3.73
CA CYS A 333 -18.79 1.25 4.87
C CYS A 333 -18.95 2.70 4.33
N GLN A 334 -18.04 3.20 3.50
CA GLN A 334 -18.08 4.58 3.02
C GLN A 334 -19.29 4.86 2.11
N MET A 335 -19.53 4.04 1.10
CA MET A 335 -20.67 4.23 0.17
C MET A 335 -22.00 4.42 0.90
N ARG A 336 -22.33 3.58 1.89
CA ARG A 336 -23.60 3.70 2.64
C ARG A 336 -23.70 4.94 3.52
N TYR A 337 -22.59 5.40 4.07
CA TYR A 337 -22.59 6.61 4.90
C TYR A 337 -22.65 7.91 4.07
N VAL A 338 -22.12 7.88 2.85
CA VAL A 338 -21.99 9.05 1.98
C VAL A 338 -23.13 9.16 0.97
N SER A 339 -23.74 8.04 0.56
CA SER A 339 -24.82 8.01 -0.42
C SER A 339 -26.10 7.40 0.17
N GLU A 340 -27.27 7.97 -0.16
CA GLU A 340 -28.60 7.42 0.16
C GLU A 340 -28.96 6.27 -0.79
N VAL A 341 -28.02 5.33 -0.99
CA VAL A 341 -28.27 4.17 -1.82
C VAL A 341 -29.21 3.25 -1.05
N GLU A 342 -30.42 3.05 -1.58
CA GLU A 342 -31.35 2.00 -1.12
C GLU A 342 -30.60 0.67 -1.05
N ASP A 343 -30.96 -0.21 -0.10
CA ASP A 343 -30.35 -1.53 0.07
C ASP A 343 -30.46 -2.34 -1.25
N GLN A 344 -29.51 -2.16 -2.17
CA GLN A 344 -29.23 -3.12 -3.22
C GLN A 344 -28.85 -4.43 -2.52
N ASP A 345 -29.27 -5.57 -3.07
CA ASP A 345 -28.99 -6.93 -2.58
C ASP A 345 -27.47 -7.20 -2.53
N ILE A 346 -26.79 -6.54 -1.60
CA ILE A 346 -25.41 -6.77 -1.25
C ILE A 346 -25.43 -8.09 -0.51
N ASN A 347 -24.69 -9.07 -1.02
CA ASN A 347 -24.51 -10.35 -0.36
C ASN A 347 -23.66 -10.17 0.92
N LEU A 348 -24.28 -9.64 1.97
CA LEU A 348 -23.72 -9.44 3.31
C LEU A 348 -23.12 -10.75 3.84
N ALA A 349 -23.75 -11.88 3.55
CA ALA A 349 -23.27 -13.19 3.93
C ALA A 349 -21.93 -13.57 3.27
N ALA A 350 -21.57 -12.99 2.11
CA ALA A 350 -20.26 -13.17 1.50
C ALA A 350 -19.18 -12.27 2.11
N ILE A 351 -19.56 -11.09 2.62
CA ILE A 351 -18.65 -10.09 3.21
C ILE A 351 -18.31 -10.45 4.65
N VAL A 352 -19.32 -10.89 5.41
CA VAL A 352 -19.26 -11.06 6.87
C VAL A 352 -18.84 -12.48 7.27
N LYS A 353 -18.31 -13.28 6.32
CA LYS A 353 -17.80 -14.63 6.65
C LYS A 353 -16.65 -14.50 7.67
N PRO A 354 -16.80 -15.09 8.88
CA PRO A 354 -15.74 -15.06 9.87
C PRO A 354 -14.46 -15.67 9.31
N LYS A 355 -13.30 -15.18 9.78
CA LYS A 355 -12.01 -15.82 9.49
C LYS A 355 -12.08 -17.30 9.92
N LYS A 356 -11.83 -18.22 8.98
CA LYS A 356 -11.67 -19.65 9.31
C LYS A 356 -10.31 -19.86 9.98
N GLU A 357 -10.30 -20.43 11.18
CA GLU A 357 -9.06 -20.79 11.87
C GLU A 357 -8.28 -21.82 11.03
N ARG A 358 -6.98 -21.55 10.79
CA ARG A 358 -6.09 -22.52 10.15
C ARG A 358 -5.76 -23.61 11.18
N GLY A 359 -6.55 -24.67 11.22
CA GLY A 359 -6.21 -25.92 11.92
C GLY A 359 -7.28 -26.47 12.86
N GLN A 360 -8.40 -26.92 12.32
CA GLN A 360 -9.21 -27.97 12.96
C GLN A 360 -9.75 -28.91 11.88
N GLN A 361 -8.88 -29.79 11.37
CA GLN A 361 -9.33 -31.11 10.90
C GLN A 361 -9.14 -32.08 12.06
N MET A 362 -10.26 -32.68 12.47
CA MET A 362 -10.41 -33.81 13.40
C MET A 362 -10.28 -33.50 14.89
N LEU A 363 -11.41 -33.15 15.51
CA LEU A 363 -12.04 -33.98 16.54
C LEU A 363 -13.48 -33.50 16.78
N HIS A 364 -14.43 -34.34 16.40
CA HIS A 364 -15.77 -34.29 16.97
C HIS A 364 -15.65 -34.41 18.49
N GLN A 365 -16.01 -33.36 19.22
CA GLN A 365 -16.92 -33.44 20.38
C GLN A 365 -17.19 -32.02 20.90
N SER A 366 -18.48 -31.67 20.84
CA SER A 366 -19.21 -30.68 21.64
C SER A 366 -18.36 -29.74 22.50
N HIS A 367 -18.23 -28.46 22.17
CA HIS A 367 -18.20 -27.34 23.14
C HIS A 367 -18.79 -26.08 22.47
N SER A 368 -19.55 -25.35 23.27
CA SER A 368 -20.50 -24.28 22.93
C SER A 368 -19.88 -23.07 22.23
N THR A 369 -20.52 -22.63 21.15
CA THR A 369 -20.33 -21.32 20.53
C THR A 369 -20.68 -20.22 21.52
N ASN A 370 -19.69 -19.45 21.99
CA ASN A 370 -19.92 -18.29 22.84
C ASN A 370 -20.47 -17.13 22.01
N TYR A 371 -21.80 -16.97 22.02
CA TYR A 371 -22.46 -15.75 21.55
C TYR A 371 -22.44 -14.71 22.67
N ILE A 372 -21.89 -13.52 22.41
CA ILE A 372 -22.08 -12.38 23.30
C ILE A 372 -23.43 -11.74 22.96
N HIS A 373 -24.42 -11.99 23.81
CA HIS A 373 -25.74 -11.37 23.71
C HIS A 373 -25.74 -10.06 24.50
N ILE A 374 -25.76 -8.91 23.82
CA ILE A 374 -25.92 -7.60 24.47
C ILE A 374 -27.42 -7.26 24.46
N GLY A 375 -28.15 -7.72 25.49
CA GLY A 375 -29.51 -7.31 25.78
C GLY A 375 -29.53 -6.02 26.61
N GLU A 376 -30.48 -5.13 26.32
CA GLU A 376 -30.68 -3.88 27.06
C GLU A 376 -31.32 -4.17 28.43
N THR A 377 -30.61 -3.82 29.50
CA THR A 377 -31.18 -3.84 30.85
C THR A 377 -32.05 -2.59 31.04
N MET A 378 -33.37 -2.74 30.95
CA MET A 378 -34.31 -1.72 31.42
C MET A 378 -34.13 -1.49 32.92
N VAL A 379 -33.61 -0.33 33.30
CA VAL A 379 -33.64 0.14 34.69
C VAL A 379 -35.07 0.59 35.00
N GLN A 380 -35.85 -0.28 35.64
CA GLN A 380 -37.06 0.14 36.33
C GLN A 380 -36.66 0.97 37.55
N LYS A 381 -36.95 2.27 37.50
CA LYS A 381 -37.05 3.14 38.69
C LYS A 381 -38.13 2.55 39.61
N LYS A 382 -37.72 2.01 40.76
CA LYS A 382 -38.63 1.85 41.90
C LYS A 382 -38.60 3.14 42.71
N ASN A 383 -39.70 3.88 42.65
CA ASN A 383 -40.07 4.84 43.67
C ASN A 383 -40.54 4.07 44.90
N ALA A 384 -39.91 4.31 46.04
CA ALA A 384 -40.50 4.28 47.38
C ALA A 384 -39.62 5.11 48.31
#